data_AF-A0A177EQQ6-F1
#
_entry.id   AF-A0A177EQQ6-F1
#
_cell.length_a   1.000
_cell.length_b   1.000
_cell.length_c   1.000
_cell.angle_alpha   90.00
_cell.angle_beta   90.00
_cell.angle_gamma   90.00
#
_symmetry.space_group_name_H-M   'P 1'
#
loop_
_entity.id
_entity.type
_entity.pdbx_description
1 polymer ?
#
loop_
_entity_poly.entity_id
_entity_poly.type
_entity_poly.pdbx_seq_one_letter_code
_entity_poly.pdbx_strand_id
1 'polypeptide(L)'
;MKERDNRLKNNTFIIRNTLKNNILITLTLLLMIHSICTRLETRDARIIQKMELEDKDGTLLIHPEGGLSPFYQCIMERSGYIKNLRGYLHAINGDGNQVGGYGSTIRKDSNEYMQAFTQQLINMFPSEDRYLSIESEKSDSFTRFLKEYKDKPDSLNLLASLFLLSEGINIPIEIVVDEENNKNKILVLKKKETEELEEEKDSNSEPEEKRIKMKEGFHVNLSMNIKSKEEEDNTAEPVYQKKTEEIVNFFKSLVNTNPSYCLKVPEEFSMPTTYKEFLTGNFLCNPKFLIQSYFFEYIDSVEMYEEFVRAVYELLNEQISDEKKSENIIT
;
A
#
# COMPACT_ATOMS: atom_id res chain seq x y z
N MET A 1 -14.98 -67.00 11.80
CA MET A 1 -15.57 -65.82 12.47
C MET A 1 -14.53 -64.72 12.74
N LYS A 2 -13.39 -65.03 13.40
CA LYS A 2 -12.29 -64.07 13.68
C LYS A 2 -11.71 -63.33 12.45
N GLU A 3 -11.63 -63.99 11.29
CA GLU A 3 -11.04 -63.38 10.10
C GLU A 3 -11.92 -62.28 9.47
N ARG A 4 -13.26 -62.41 9.56
CA ARG A 4 -14.20 -61.38 9.08
C ARG A 4 -14.19 -60.15 9.98
N ASP A 5 -14.09 -60.35 11.30
CA ASP A 5 -13.96 -59.25 12.27
C ASP A 5 -12.68 -58.45 12.09
N ASN A 6 -11.55 -59.12 11.81
CA ASN A 6 -10.28 -58.44 11.54
C ASN A 6 -10.32 -57.65 10.23
N ARG A 7 -10.99 -58.16 9.18
CA ARG A 7 -11.17 -57.41 7.93
C ARG A 7 -12.08 -56.19 8.12
N LEU A 8 -13.17 -56.31 8.89
CA LEU A 8 -14.03 -55.18 9.22
C LEU A 8 -13.26 -54.11 10.02
N LYS A 9 -12.52 -54.50 11.06
CA LYS A 9 -11.71 -53.57 11.86
C LYS A 9 -10.63 -52.87 11.03
N ASN A 10 -9.94 -53.60 10.16
CA ASN A 10 -8.94 -52.99 9.26
C ASN A 10 -9.58 -52.03 8.26
N ASN A 11 -10.73 -52.39 7.67
CA ASN A 11 -11.44 -51.50 6.75
C ASN A 11 -11.94 -50.24 7.47
N THR A 12 -12.48 -50.36 8.69
CA THR A 12 -12.90 -49.20 9.50
C THR A 12 -11.71 -48.33 9.89
N PHE A 13 -10.54 -48.91 10.20
CA PHE A 13 -9.32 -48.17 10.49
C PHE A 13 -8.80 -47.39 9.28
N ILE A 14 -8.77 -48.03 8.09
CA ILE A 14 -8.39 -47.40 6.84
C ILE A 14 -9.33 -46.24 6.51
N ILE A 15 -10.65 -46.46 6.54
CA ILE A 15 -11.65 -45.42 6.28
C ILE A 15 -11.50 -44.24 7.25
N ARG A 16 -11.27 -44.52 8.55
CA ARG A 16 -11.09 -43.48 9.57
C ARG A 16 -9.81 -42.68 9.34
N ASN A 17 -8.71 -43.31 8.91
CA ASN A 17 -7.48 -42.60 8.57
C ASN A 17 -7.63 -41.77 7.29
N THR A 18 -8.28 -42.30 6.26
CA THR A 18 -8.54 -41.53 5.03
C THR A 18 -9.45 -40.33 5.30
N LEU A 19 -10.50 -40.50 6.12
CA LEU A 19 -11.38 -39.41 6.51
C LEU A 19 -10.65 -38.34 7.34
N LYS A 20 -9.79 -38.74 8.30
CA LYS A 20 -8.95 -37.82 9.06
C LYS A 20 -7.97 -37.05 8.18
N ASN A 21 -7.32 -37.72 7.23
CA ASN A 21 -6.41 -37.06 6.30
C ASN A 21 -7.15 -36.09 5.38
N ASN A 22 -8.35 -36.44 4.90
CA ASN A 22 -9.16 -35.54 4.08
C ASN A 22 -9.65 -34.32 4.87
N ILE A 23 -10.04 -34.50 6.14
CA ILE A 23 -10.40 -33.40 7.05
C ILE A 23 -9.18 -32.52 7.33
N LEU A 24 -8.00 -33.11 7.53
CA LEU A 24 -6.76 -32.35 7.72
C LEU A 24 -6.41 -31.55 6.46
N ILE A 25 -6.45 -32.16 5.28
CA ILE A 25 -6.20 -31.48 4.00
C ILE A 25 -7.21 -30.34 3.79
N THR A 26 -8.51 -30.56 4.05
CA THR A 26 -9.52 -29.49 3.92
C THR A 26 -9.32 -28.39 4.95
N LEU A 27 -8.94 -28.69 6.20
CA LEU A 27 -8.56 -27.68 7.20
C LEU A 27 -7.30 -26.91 6.77
N THR A 28 -6.28 -27.58 6.25
CA THR A 28 -5.07 -26.91 5.74
C THR A 28 -5.40 -26.02 4.55
N LEU A 29 -6.25 -26.47 3.62
CA LEU A 29 -6.75 -25.65 2.52
C LEU A 29 -7.58 -24.47 3.03
N LEU A 30 -8.45 -24.66 4.02
CA LEU A 30 -9.24 -23.59 4.65
C LEU A 30 -8.37 -22.58 5.39
N LEU A 31 -7.32 -23.05 6.08
CA LEU A 31 -6.34 -22.22 6.77
C LEU A 31 -5.44 -21.48 5.78
N MET A 32 -5.06 -22.11 4.67
CA MET A 32 -4.35 -21.46 3.57
C MET A 32 -5.25 -20.40 2.91
N ILE A 33 -6.53 -20.71 2.67
CA ILE A 33 -7.51 -19.74 2.17
C ILE A 33 -7.70 -18.59 3.17
N HIS A 34 -7.79 -18.88 4.47
CA HIS A 34 -7.85 -17.82 5.50
C HIS A 34 -6.55 -17.02 5.56
N SER A 35 -5.37 -17.62 5.42
CA SER A 35 -4.10 -16.89 5.39
C SER A 35 -3.87 -16.13 4.07
N ILE A 36 -4.59 -16.49 3.01
CA ILE A 36 -4.67 -15.75 1.74
C ILE A 36 -5.76 -14.65 1.84
N CYS A 37 -6.63 -14.68 2.86
CA CYS A 37 -7.78 -13.79 3.02
C CYS A 37 -7.93 -13.21 4.44
N THR A 38 -6.84 -12.96 5.18
CA THR A 38 -6.94 -12.10 6.35
C THR A 38 -7.08 -10.68 5.83
N ARG A 39 -8.30 -10.15 5.85
CA ARG A 39 -8.62 -8.75 5.55
C ARG A 39 -9.29 -8.16 6.79
N LEU A 40 -9.09 -6.87 7.03
CA LEU A 40 -9.67 -6.19 8.19
C LEU A 40 -11.20 -6.35 8.21
N GLU A 41 -11.72 -6.96 9.27
CA GLU A 41 -13.15 -7.09 9.46
C GLU A 41 -13.74 -5.85 10.15
N THR A 42 -15.08 -5.76 10.21
CA THR A 42 -15.75 -4.68 10.97
C THR A 42 -15.38 -4.64 12.45
N ARG A 43 -14.94 -5.76 13.02
CA ARG A 43 -14.44 -5.80 14.40
C ARG A 43 -13.09 -5.08 14.49
N ASP A 44 -12.19 -5.35 13.57
CA ASP A 44 -10.86 -4.75 13.50
C ASP A 44 -10.97 -3.25 13.20
N ALA A 45 -11.84 -2.87 12.27
CA ALA A 45 -12.17 -1.47 11.99
C ALA A 45 -12.65 -0.71 13.25
N ARG A 46 -13.41 -1.36 14.13
CA ARG A 46 -13.85 -0.77 15.40
C ARG A 46 -12.70 -0.60 16.39
N ILE A 47 -11.71 -1.50 16.39
CA ILE A 47 -10.51 -1.39 17.22
C ILE A 47 -9.66 -0.24 16.70
N ILE A 48 -9.34 -0.25 15.40
CA ILE A 48 -8.56 0.80 14.72
C ILE A 48 -9.19 2.18 14.92
N GLN A 49 -10.50 2.33 14.75
CA GLN A 49 -11.17 3.63 14.91
C GLN A 49 -11.05 4.21 16.33
N LYS A 50 -10.87 3.35 17.34
CA LYS A 50 -10.72 3.73 18.75
C LYS A 50 -9.26 3.75 19.20
N MET A 51 -8.32 3.57 18.27
CA MET A 51 -6.90 3.56 18.57
C MET A 51 -6.47 4.93 19.07
N GLU A 52 -5.68 4.90 20.12
CA GLU A 52 -5.06 6.04 20.75
C GLU A 52 -3.56 5.93 20.55
N LEU A 53 -3.00 6.85 19.76
CA LEU A 53 -1.57 6.91 19.51
C LEU A 53 -0.97 7.94 20.45
N GLU A 54 -0.11 7.51 21.37
CA GLU A 54 0.62 8.43 22.24
C GLU A 54 1.67 9.21 21.44
N ASP A 55 1.60 10.53 21.52
CA ASP A 55 2.62 11.46 21.03
C ASP A 55 3.08 12.39 22.18
N LYS A 56 4.24 13.06 21.98
CA LYS A 56 4.81 14.01 22.94
C LYS A 56 3.83 15.15 23.29
N ASP A 57 2.96 15.54 22.36
CA ASP A 57 2.01 16.64 22.53
C ASP A 57 0.57 16.20 22.90
N GLY A 58 0.31 14.89 23.03
CA GLY A 58 -0.98 14.34 23.46
C GLY A 58 -1.38 13.02 22.79
N THR A 59 -2.64 12.64 22.96
CA THR A 59 -3.21 11.44 22.33
C THR A 59 -3.76 11.76 20.94
N LEU A 60 -3.21 11.14 19.91
CA LEU A 60 -3.71 11.21 18.54
C LEU A 60 -4.84 10.20 18.34
N LEU A 61 -5.94 10.69 17.75
CA LEU A 61 -7.14 9.92 17.44
C LEU A 61 -7.43 9.96 15.93
N ILE A 62 -7.85 8.83 15.37
CA ILE A 62 -8.31 8.78 13.98
C ILE A 62 -9.68 9.46 13.89
N HIS A 63 -9.81 10.47 13.02
CA HIS A 63 -11.11 11.09 12.77
C HIS A 63 -12.07 10.09 12.10
N PRO A 64 -13.29 9.87 12.61
CA PRO A 64 -14.21 8.85 12.09
C PRO A 64 -14.71 9.09 10.67
N GLU A 65 -14.59 10.32 10.19
CA GLU A 65 -14.94 10.70 8.81
C GLU A 65 -13.70 11.03 7.96
N GLY A 66 -12.49 10.81 8.50
CA GLY A 66 -11.23 11.07 7.81
C GLY A 66 -10.82 9.93 6.86
N GLY A 67 -9.86 10.21 5.97
CA GLY A 67 -9.36 9.23 4.99
C GLY A 67 -8.67 7.99 5.60
N LEU A 68 -8.27 8.07 6.88
CA LEU A 68 -7.71 6.96 7.66
C LEU A 68 -8.78 6.18 8.46
N SER A 69 -10.06 6.55 8.39
CA SER A 69 -11.11 5.77 9.05
C SER A 69 -11.37 4.49 8.27
N PRO A 70 -11.20 3.30 8.86
CA PRO A 70 -11.38 2.03 8.16
C PRO A 70 -12.85 1.72 7.81
N PHE A 71 -13.81 2.41 8.44
CA PHE A 71 -15.24 2.14 8.25
C PHE A 71 -15.70 2.45 6.83
N TYR A 72 -15.17 3.52 6.25
CA TYR A 72 -15.49 3.88 4.88
C TYR A 72 -15.06 2.77 3.92
N GLN A 73 -13.84 2.26 4.06
CA GLN A 73 -13.33 1.19 3.20
C GLN A 73 -14.02 -0.16 3.48
N CYS A 74 -14.38 -0.47 4.73
CA CYS A 74 -15.22 -1.65 5.02
C CYS A 74 -16.58 -1.63 4.29
N ILE A 75 -17.24 -0.47 4.23
CA ILE A 75 -18.53 -0.33 3.51
C ILE A 75 -18.31 -0.51 2.01
N MET A 76 -17.26 0.13 1.49
CA MET A 76 -16.91 0.11 0.08
C MET A 76 -16.55 -1.31 -0.38
N GLU A 77 -15.70 -2.02 0.37
CA GLU A 77 -15.35 -3.43 0.11
C GLU A 77 -16.60 -4.30 0.00
N ARG A 78 -17.51 -4.22 0.97
CA ARG A 78 -18.76 -5.01 1.00
C ARG A 78 -19.70 -4.70 -0.16
N SER A 79 -19.64 -3.48 -0.69
CA SER A 79 -20.42 -3.08 -1.86
C SER A 79 -19.84 -3.59 -3.19
N GLY A 80 -18.64 -4.20 -3.16
CA GLY A 80 -17.96 -4.69 -4.36
C GLY A 80 -17.55 -3.56 -5.30
N TYR A 81 -17.31 -2.35 -4.79
CA TYR A 81 -17.15 -1.20 -5.67
C TYR A 81 -15.87 -1.31 -6.54
N ILE A 82 -14.72 -1.78 -6.01
CA ILE A 82 -13.47 -1.92 -6.79
C ILE A 82 -13.73 -2.83 -7.99
N LYS A 83 -14.49 -3.90 -7.75
CA LYS A 83 -14.94 -4.83 -8.77
C LYS A 83 -15.76 -4.13 -9.85
N ASN A 84 -16.74 -3.33 -9.45
CA ASN A 84 -17.57 -2.59 -10.40
C ASN A 84 -16.75 -1.54 -11.17
N LEU A 85 -15.90 -0.78 -10.49
CA LEU A 85 -15.03 0.21 -11.10
C LEU A 85 -14.09 -0.45 -12.13
N ARG A 86 -13.40 -1.53 -11.77
CA ARG A 86 -12.52 -2.25 -12.70
C ARG A 86 -13.26 -2.87 -13.88
N GLY A 87 -14.50 -3.31 -13.68
CA GLY A 87 -15.30 -4.02 -14.69
C GLY A 87 -15.99 -3.12 -15.69
N TYR A 88 -16.39 -1.93 -15.24
CA TYR A 88 -17.29 -1.07 -15.99
C TYR A 88 -16.75 0.35 -16.20
N LEU A 89 -15.52 0.66 -15.75
CA LEU A 89 -14.92 1.95 -16.03
C LEU A 89 -14.80 2.15 -17.54
N HIS A 90 -15.49 3.17 -18.04
CA HIS A 90 -15.60 3.45 -19.47
C HIS A 90 -14.26 3.68 -20.17
N ALA A 91 -13.22 4.10 -19.42
CA ALA A 91 -11.85 4.31 -19.91
C ALA A 91 -11.07 3.01 -20.15
N ILE A 92 -11.64 1.86 -19.77
CA ILE A 92 -11.08 0.53 -20.06
C ILE A 92 -11.77 -0.02 -21.31
N ASN A 93 -10.98 -0.45 -22.29
CA ASN A 93 -11.48 -1.13 -23.48
C ASN A 93 -12.06 -2.50 -23.09
N GLY A 94 -13.37 -2.64 -23.22
CA GLY A 94 -14.12 -3.88 -22.98
C GLY A 94 -14.31 -4.75 -24.23
N ASP A 95 -13.75 -4.35 -25.38
CA ASP A 95 -14.00 -5.01 -26.68
C ASP A 95 -13.34 -6.41 -26.74
N GLY A 96 -14.06 -7.40 -26.21
CA GLY A 96 -14.68 -8.40 -27.08
C GLY A 96 -13.87 -9.62 -27.52
N ASN A 97 -12.61 -9.79 -27.13
CA ASN A 97 -11.86 -11.05 -27.37
C ASN A 97 -11.26 -11.68 -26.12
N GLN A 98 -11.46 -11.09 -24.93
CA GLN A 98 -11.08 -11.71 -23.68
C GLN A 98 -12.29 -12.45 -23.11
N VAL A 99 -12.28 -13.78 -23.19
CA VAL A 99 -13.34 -14.64 -22.65
C VAL A 99 -13.40 -14.50 -21.12
N GLY A 100 -14.15 -13.51 -20.64
CA GLY A 100 -14.58 -13.37 -19.24
C GLY A 100 -13.64 -12.65 -18.26
N GLY A 101 -12.66 -11.86 -18.72
CA GLY A 101 -11.75 -11.08 -17.87
C GLY A 101 -12.07 -9.58 -17.82
N TYR A 102 -11.62 -8.88 -16.77
CA TYR A 102 -11.65 -7.41 -16.72
C TYR A 102 -10.66 -6.85 -17.75
N GLY A 103 -11.05 -5.81 -18.49
CA GLY A 103 -10.18 -5.21 -19.49
C GLY A 103 -8.86 -4.69 -18.89
N SER A 104 -7.79 -4.82 -19.68
CA SER A 104 -6.42 -4.40 -19.33
C SER A 104 -5.87 -3.30 -20.24
N THR A 105 -6.67 -2.84 -21.21
CA THR A 105 -6.26 -1.88 -22.23
C THR A 105 -7.00 -0.57 -22.01
N ILE A 106 -6.27 0.55 -22.06
CA ILE A 106 -6.84 1.89 -21.85
C ILE A 106 -7.35 2.44 -23.18
N ARG A 107 -8.49 3.12 -23.11
CA ARG A 107 -9.08 3.88 -24.20
C ARG A 107 -8.29 5.14 -24.50
N LYS A 108 -7.81 5.26 -25.73
CA LYS A 108 -7.03 6.42 -26.19
C LYS A 108 -7.85 7.71 -26.33
N ASP A 109 -9.18 7.60 -26.39
CA ASP A 109 -10.11 8.73 -26.48
C ASP A 109 -10.48 9.33 -25.11
N SER A 110 -10.01 8.74 -24.01
CA SER A 110 -10.17 9.32 -22.67
C SER A 110 -9.25 10.52 -22.46
N ASN A 111 -9.62 11.45 -21.58
CA ASN A 111 -8.74 12.57 -21.23
C ASN A 111 -7.44 12.09 -20.53
N GLU A 112 -6.41 12.92 -20.49
CA GLU A 112 -5.08 12.59 -19.95
C GLU A 112 -5.14 12.05 -18.51
N TYR A 113 -5.91 12.71 -17.64
CA TYR A 113 -6.13 12.26 -16.26
C TYR A 113 -6.73 10.86 -16.21
N MET A 114 -7.79 10.60 -16.98
CA MET A 114 -8.46 9.31 -16.99
C MET A 114 -7.56 8.20 -17.53
N GLN A 115 -6.70 8.49 -18.51
CA GLN A 115 -5.71 7.51 -18.97
C GLN A 115 -4.71 7.18 -17.86
N ALA A 116 -4.14 8.19 -17.21
CA ALA A 116 -3.18 8.01 -16.13
C ALA A 116 -3.80 7.30 -14.90
N PHE A 117 -4.99 7.72 -14.49
CA PHE A 117 -5.75 7.09 -13.40
C PHE A 117 -6.08 5.63 -13.72
N THR A 118 -6.58 5.35 -14.94
CA THR A 118 -6.94 3.99 -15.34
C THR A 118 -5.72 3.06 -15.38
N GLN A 119 -4.56 3.58 -15.80
CA GLN A 119 -3.31 2.81 -15.74
C GLN A 119 -2.96 2.42 -14.30
N GLN A 120 -3.07 3.35 -13.34
CA GLN A 120 -2.78 3.04 -11.94
C GLN A 120 -3.83 2.13 -11.32
N LEU A 121 -5.11 2.31 -11.66
CA LEU A 121 -6.17 1.39 -11.27
C LEU A 121 -5.88 -0.05 -11.74
N ILE A 122 -5.36 -0.24 -12.95
CA ILE A 122 -4.95 -1.56 -13.46
C ILE A 122 -3.69 -2.08 -12.74
N ASN A 123 -2.71 -1.21 -12.48
CA ASN A 123 -1.46 -1.59 -11.82
C ASN A 123 -1.65 -1.98 -10.35
N MET A 124 -2.55 -1.28 -9.64
CA MET A 124 -2.86 -1.48 -8.23
C MET A 124 -3.92 -2.57 -8.00
N PHE A 125 -4.85 -2.74 -8.95
CA PHE A 125 -5.88 -3.79 -8.89
C PHE A 125 -5.84 -4.66 -10.15
N PRO A 126 -4.80 -5.48 -10.33
CA PRO A 126 -4.72 -6.42 -11.44
C PRO A 126 -5.91 -7.39 -11.46
N SER A 127 -6.28 -7.80 -12.67
CA SER A 127 -7.29 -8.83 -12.88
C SER A 127 -6.67 -9.92 -13.75
N GLU A 128 -5.94 -10.82 -13.11
CA GLU A 128 -5.32 -11.97 -13.75
C GLU A 128 -6.24 -13.18 -13.57
N ASP A 129 -6.37 -14.01 -14.61
CA ASP A 129 -7.25 -15.17 -14.64
C ASP A 129 -8.71 -14.94 -14.20
N ARG A 130 -9.21 -13.73 -14.45
CA ARG A 130 -10.58 -13.26 -14.14
C ARG A 130 -10.84 -13.05 -12.64
N TYR A 131 -9.80 -13.12 -11.81
CA TYR A 131 -9.86 -12.79 -10.40
C TYR A 131 -9.30 -11.39 -10.17
N LEU A 132 -10.11 -10.51 -9.60
CA LEU A 132 -9.66 -9.18 -9.23
C LEU A 132 -8.99 -9.25 -7.87
N SER A 133 -7.73 -8.85 -7.82
CA SER A 133 -6.92 -8.86 -6.61
C SER A 133 -5.91 -7.72 -6.63
N ILE A 134 -5.33 -7.41 -5.49
CA ILE A 134 -4.07 -6.64 -5.45
C ILE A 134 -2.88 -7.55 -5.78
N GLU A 135 -3.01 -8.87 -5.60
CA GLU A 135 -2.00 -9.86 -5.94
C GLU A 135 -1.91 -10.04 -7.46
N SER A 136 -0.69 -10.26 -7.95
CA SER A 136 -0.42 -10.50 -9.37
C SER A 136 0.79 -11.40 -9.53
N GLU A 137 0.72 -12.28 -10.52
CA GLU A 137 1.80 -13.16 -10.95
C GLU A 137 2.95 -12.39 -11.61
N LYS A 138 2.70 -11.14 -12.04
CA LYS A 138 3.74 -10.31 -12.64
C LYS A 138 4.80 -9.94 -11.60
N SER A 139 6.04 -10.12 -12.01
CA SER A 139 7.22 -9.90 -11.17
C SER A 139 7.51 -8.44 -10.81
N ASP A 140 6.89 -7.50 -11.53
CA ASP A 140 6.94 -6.06 -11.27
C ASP A 140 5.67 -5.53 -10.57
N SER A 141 4.82 -6.41 -10.03
CA SER A 141 3.59 -6.01 -9.35
C SER A 141 3.84 -5.21 -8.07
N PHE A 142 2.99 -4.21 -7.82
CA PHE A 142 3.17 -3.31 -6.68
C PHE A 142 3.06 -4.04 -5.33
N THR A 143 2.14 -5.01 -5.23
CA THR A 143 1.97 -5.81 -4.02
C THR A 143 3.19 -6.69 -3.74
N ARG A 144 3.80 -7.27 -4.78
CA ARG A 144 5.06 -8.02 -4.64
C ARG A 144 6.19 -7.10 -4.17
N PHE A 145 6.27 -5.89 -4.73
CA PHE A 145 7.25 -4.88 -4.29
C PHE A 145 7.10 -4.56 -2.80
N LEU A 146 5.88 -4.27 -2.34
CA LEU A 146 5.63 -3.99 -0.92
C LEU A 146 5.94 -5.19 -0.03
N LYS A 147 5.55 -6.41 -0.45
CA LYS A 147 5.83 -7.65 0.29
C LYS A 147 7.31 -7.96 0.43
N GLU A 148 8.13 -7.63 -0.57
CA GLU A 148 9.58 -7.80 -0.48
C GLU A 148 10.20 -6.98 0.65
N TYR A 149 9.57 -5.85 0.98
CA TYR A 149 10.01 -4.95 2.04
C TYR A 149 9.04 -4.93 3.24
N LYS A 150 8.19 -5.96 3.43
CA LYS A 150 7.19 -6.01 4.52
C LYS A 150 7.84 -5.96 5.90
N ASP A 151 9.06 -6.51 6.04
CA ASP A 151 9.81 -6.52 7.30
C ASP A 151 10.49 -5.18 7.63
N LYS A 152 10.33 -4.17 6.76
CA LYS A 152 10.87 -2.82 6.93
C LYS A 152 9.72 -1.80 7.02
N PRO A 153 9.86 -0.75 7.85
CA PRO A 153 8.87 0.33 7.90
C PRO A 153 8.72 1.07 6.55
N ASP A 154 9.73 0.98 5.70
CA ASP A 154 9.79 1.59 4.36
C ASP A 154 8.56 1.31 3.49
N SER A 155 7.99 0.09 3.56
CA SER A 155 6.81 -0.27 2.76
C SER A 155 5.55 0.49 3.20
N LEU A 156 5.36 0.66 4.51
CA LEU A 156 4.28 1.46 5.07
C LEU A 156 4.54 2.96 4.89
N ASN A 157 5.78 3.41 5.00
CA ASN A 157 6.17 4.79 4.69
C ASN A 157 5.92 5.14 3.22
N LEU A 158 6.10 4.21 2.29
CA LEU A 158 5.71 4.38 0.90
C LEU A 158 4.20 4.56 0.76
N LEU A 159 3.39 3.67 1.36
CA LEU A 159 1.92 3.82 1.33
C LEU A 159 1.47 5.14 1.96
N ALA A 160 2.08 5.55 3.07
CA ALA A 160 1.80 6.80 3.75
C ALA A 160 2.14 8.00 2.87
N SER A 161 3.26 7.94 2.15
CA SER A 161 3.67 8.96 1.18
C SER A 161 2.64 9.08 0.04
N LEU A 162 2.20 7.97 -0.55
CA LEU A 162 1.20 7.97 -1.61
C LEU A 162 -0.16 8.50 -1.12
N PHE A 163 -0.54 8.14 0.11
CA PHE A 163 -1.74 8.67 0.77
C PHE A 163 -1.66 10.20 0.91
N LEU A 164 -0.58 10.72 1.49
CA LEU A 164 -0.40 12.17 1.69
C LEU A 164 -0.35 12.94 0.37
N LEU A 165 0.32 12.41 -0.66
CA LEU A 165 0.31 12.97 -2.01
C LEU A 165 -1.11 13.03 -2.59
N SER A 166 -1.94 12.00 -2.37
CA SER A 166 -3.33 12.00 -2.79
C SER A 166 -4.19 13.04 -2.04
N GLU A 167 -3.82 13.35 -0.79
CA GLU A 167 -4.45 14.39 0.03
C GLU A 167 -4.04 15.81 -0.37
N GLY A 168 -3.06 15.95 -1.28
CA GLY A 168 -2.57 17.25 -1.75
C GLY A 168 -1.31 17.73 -1.03
N ILE A 169 -0.73 16.91 -0.15
CA ILE A 169 0.46 17.26 0.64
C ILE A 169 1.70 16.83 -0.14
N ASN A 170 2.59 17.78 -0.42
CA ASN A 170 3.79 17.53 -1.20
C ASN A 170 4.86 16.79 -0.39
N ILE A 171 4.97 15.48 -0.58
CA ILE A 171 6.01 14.64 0.03
C ILE A 171 7.19 14.48 -0.93
N PRO A 172 8.44 14.75 -0.51
CA PRO A 172 9.63 14.71 -1.37
C PRO A 172 10.14 13.28 -1.60
N ILE A 173 9.25 12.38 -2.02
CA ILE A 173 9.62 11.01 -2.40
C ILE A 173 10.12 11.00 -3.85
N GLU A 174 11.26 10.34 -4.12
CA GLU A 174 11.93 10.39 -5.41
C GLU A 174 12.46 9.04 -5.87
N ILE A 175 12.55 8.85 -7.18
CA ILE A 175 13.23 7.71 -7.79
C ILE A 175 14.51 8.25 -8.41
N VAL A 176 15.64 7.90 -7.82
CA VAL A 176 16.97 8.40 -8.22
C VAL A 176 17.84 7.24 -8.70
N VAL A 177 18.86 7.56 -9.50
CA VAL A 177 19.87 6.58 -9.92
C VAL A 177 20.89 6.44 -8.79
N ASP A 178 21.10 5.22 -8.33
CA ASP A 178 22.19 4.85 -7.43
C ASP A 178 23.49 4.78 -8.25
N GLU A 179 24.26 5.86 -8.22
CA GLU A 179 25.54 5.97 -8.92
C GLU A 179 26.61 5.02 -8.34
N GLU A 180 26.45 4.57 -7.09
CA GLU A 180 27.40 3.70 -6.39
C GLU A 180 27.16 2.22 -6.73
N ASN A 181 25.90 1.79 -6.88
CA ASN A 181 25.53 0.40 -7.21
C ASN A 181 24.98 0.25 -8.63
N ASN A 182 25.88 0.09 -9.61
CA ASN A 182 25.56 -0.38 -10.96
C ASN A 182 24.52 0.46 -11.72
N LYS A 183 24.29 1.72 -11.33
CA LYS A 183 23.27 2.63 -11.90
C LYS A 183 21.84 2.12 -11.76
N ASN A 184 21.58 1.26 -10.77
CA ASN A 184 20.21 0.83 -10.46
C ASN A 184 19.40 2.02 -9.93
N LYS A 185 18.08 2.00 -10.09
CA LYS A 185 17.23 3.03 -9.49
C LYS A 185 16.83 2.64 -8.07
N ILE A 186 16.76 3.63 -7.20
CA ILE A 186 16.27 3.49 -5.82
C ILE A 186 15.14 4.48 -5.57
N LEU A 187 14.15 4.05 -4.79
CA LEU A 187 13.07 4.87 -4.29
C LEU A 187 13.46 5.40 -2.91
N VAL A 188 13.52 6.72 -2.78
CA VAL A 188 14.05 7.40 -1.60
C VAL A 188 13.07 8.42 -1.06
N LEU A 189 12.97 8.45 0.27
CA LEU A 189 12.39 9.54 1.05
C LEU A 189 13.32 9.78 2.23
N LYS A 190 14.04 10.90 2.19
CA LYS A 190 14.98 11.28 3.26
C LYS A 190 14.19 11.78 4.47
N LYS A 191 14.64 11.40 5.66
CA LYS A 191 14.19 12.03 6.91
C LYS A 191 14.72 13.44 6.96
N LYS A 192 13.99 14.34 7.62
CA LYS A 192 14.52 15.67 7.93
C LYS A 192 15.67 15.54 8.92
N GLU A 193 16.72 16.34 8.71
CA GLU A 193 17.86 16.41 9.61
C GLU A 193 17.34 16.77 11.01
N THR A 194 17.55 15.85 11.96
CA THR A 194 17.24 16.07 13.36
C THR A 194 18.57 16.25 14.09
N GLU A 195 18.74 17.38 14.76
CA GLU A 195 19.92 17.64 15.60
C GLU A 195 19.83 16.76 16.86
N GLU A 196 20.59 15.67 16.91
CA GLU A 196 20.76 14.92 18.15
C GLU A 196 21.98 15.44 18.91
N LEU A 197 21.78 15.77 20.19
CA LEU A 197 22.84 16.15 21.12
C LEU A 197 23.49 14.87 21.65
N GLU A 198 24.74 14.59 21.28
CA GLU A 198 25.53 13.56 21.98
C GLU A 198 26.00 14.13 23.33
N GLU A 199 25.53 13.54 24.44
CA GLU A 199 26.15 13.75 25.76
C GLU A 199 27.35 12.79 25.86
N GLU A 200 28.56 13.30 25.68
CA GLU A 200 29.77 12.55 26.04
C GLU A 200 29.79 12.34 27.57
N LYS A 201 29.66 11.08 27.98
CA LYS A 201 29.96 10.66 29.34
C LYS A 201 31.46 10.43 29.46
N ASP A 202 32.25 11.50 29.47
CA ASP A 202 33.62 11.42 29.97
C ASP A 202 33.77 12.16 31.29
N SER A 203 34.00 11.38 32.34
CA SER A 203 34.40 11.87 33.63
C SER A 203 35.85 12.38 33.55
N ASN A 204 35.99 13.71 33.67
CA ASN A 204 37.20 14.48 33.97
C ASN A 204 37.97 15.12 32.80
N SER A 205 37.33 16.05 32.09
CA SER A 205 38.00 17.28 31.58
C SER A 205 36.96 18.31 31.12
N GLU A 206 37.42 19.57 30.93
CA GLU A 206 36.69 20.80 30.59
C GLU A 206 35.64 20.70 29.46
N PRO A 207 34.71 21.69 29.33
CA PRO A 207 33.55 21.59 28.45
C PRO A 207 33.96 21.62 26.98
N GLU A 208 34.16 20.44 26.38
CA GLU A 208 34.41 20.30 24.95
C GLU A 208 33.09 20.40 24.15
N GLU A 209 33.23 20.96 22.95
CA GLU A 209 32.17 21.32 22.03
C GLU A 209 31.21 20.14 21.76
N LYS A 210 29.92 20.35 22.04
CA LYS A 210 28.83 19.48 21.61
C LYS A 210 28.94 19.24 20.10
N ARG A 211 29.36 18.05 19.69
CA ARG A 211 29.34 17.65 18.29
C ARG A 211 27.92 17.28 17.89
N ILE A 212 27.35 18.07 16.98
CA ILE A 212 26.11 17.75 16.28
C ILE A 212 26.45 16.71 15.22
N LYS A 213 25.93 15.50 15.34
CA LYS A 213 26.09 14.48 14.32
C LYS A 213 24.81 14.42 13.49
N MET A 214 24.87 14.94 12.27
CA MET A 214 23.79 14.76 11.30
C MET A 214 23.77 13.28 10.89
N LYS A 215 22.74 12.53 11.31
CA LYS A 215 22.48 11.21 10.74
C LYS A 215 21.60 11.41 9.51
N GLU A 216 22.15 11.11 8.34
CA GLU A 216 21.33 10.91 7.14
C GLU A 216 20.39 9.71 7.40
N GLY A 217 19.13 10.01 7.66
CA GLY A 217 18.08 9.01 7.84
C GLY A 217 17.20 8.92 6.59
N PHE A 218 16.59 7.76 6.38
CA PHE A 218 15.58 7.56 5.35
C PHE A 218 14.30 7.03 5.97
N HIS A 219 13.16 7.55 5.52
CA HIS A 219 11.84 6.92 5.72
C HIS A 219 11.61 5.82 4.69
N VAL A 220 12.11 6.01 3.47
CA VAL A 220 12.06 5.03 2.39
C VAL A 220 13.45 4.97 1.76
N ASN A 221 14.04 3.78 1.68
CA ASN A 221 15.24 3.52 0.88
C ASN A 221 15.16 2.11 0.28
N LEU A 222 14.51 2.02 -0.88
CA LEU A 222 14.12 0.76 -1.49
C LEU A 222 14.75 0.61 -2.88
N SER A 223 15.33 -0.57 -3.16
CA SER A 223 15.81 -0.90 -4.51
C SER A 223 14.63 -1.12 -5.46
N MET A 224 14.67 -0.50 -6.65
CA MET A 224 13.69 -0.72 -7.73
C MET A 224 14.00 -1.97 -8.56
N ASN A 225 15.04 -2.72 -8.20
CA ASN A 225 15.45 -3.96 -8.87
C ASN A 225 15.40 -5.10 -7.84
N ILE A 226 14.43 -6.02 -8.01
CA ILE A 226 14.18 -7.12 -7.07
C ILE A 226 14.48 -8.46 -7.76
N LYS A 227 15.24 -9.34 -7.11
CA LYS A 227 15.51 -10.69 -7.62
C LYS A 227 14.27 -11.58 -7.46
N SER A 228 14.03 -12.49 -8.40
CA SER A 228 13.00 -13.52 -8.20
C SER A 228 13.45 -14.52 -7.12
N LYS A 229 12.53 -14.94 -6.27
CA LYS A 229 12.76 -15.99 -5.25
C LYS A 229 12.65 -17.40 -5.84
N GLU A 230 12.26 -17.53 -7.11
CA GLU A 230 11.87 -18.80 -7.74
C GLU A 230 13.04 -19.61 -8.32
N GLU A 231 14.26 -19.07 -8.32
CA GLU A 231 15.45 -19.80 -8.73
C GLU A 231 16.38 -19.99 -7.52
N GLU A 232 16.55 -21.25 -7.10
CA GLU A 232 17.59 -21.67 -6.15
C GLU A 232 19.02 -21.40 -6.68
N ASP A 233 19.12 -21.05 -7.96
CA ASP A 233 20.36 -20.58 -8.59
C ASP A 233 20.44 -19.05 -8.56
N ASN A 234 21.56 -18.52 -8.06
CA ASN A 234 21.88 -17.09 -7.94
C ASN A 234 22.02 -16.35 -9.30
N THR A 235 21.50 -16.92 -10.39
CA THR A 235 21.62 -16.42 -11.77
C THR A 235 20.44 -15.60 -12.27
N ALA A 236 19.31 -15.56 -11.53
CA ALA A 236 18.15 -14.80 -11.94
C ALA A 236 18.44 -13.30 -12.05
N GLU A 237 18.18 -12.72 -13.23
CA GLU A 237 18.32 -11.28 -13.46
C GLU A 237 17.30 -10.51 -12.60
N PRO A 238 17.71 -9.41 -11.94
CA PRO A 238 16.81 -8.62 -11.13
C PRO A 238 15.75 -7.94 -11.99
N VAL A 239 14.49 -8.00 -11.55
CA VAL A 239 13.36 -7.42 -12.25
C VAL A 239 13.17 -5.97 -11.82
N TYR A 240 13.17 -5.08 -12.81
CA TYR A 240 12.85 -3.67 -12.60
C TYR A 240 11.36 -3.47 -12.27
N GLN A 241 11.08 -2.74 -11.20
CA GLN A 241 9.76 -2.58 -10.61
C GLN A 241 9.00 -1.43 -11.28
N LYS A 242 8.71 -1.59 -12.57
CA LYS A 242 8.16 -0.56 -13.45
C LYS A 242 6.81 -0.03 -12.98
N LYS A 243 5.88 -0.91 -12.56
CA LYS A 243 4.56 -0.47 -12.09
C LYS A 243 4.65 0.38 -10.82
N THR A 244 5.59 0.07 -9.92
CA THR A 244 5.85 0.91 -8.74
C THR A 244 6.30 2.32 -9.15
N GLU A 245 7.20 2.43 -10.13
CA GLU A 245 7.61 3.73 -10.68
C GLU A 245 6.43 4.50 -11.29
N GLU A 246 5.58 3.83 -12.08
CA GLU A 246 4.39 4.44 -12.68
C GLU A 246 3.40 4.95 -11.61
N ILE A 247 3.17 4.17 -10.55
CA ILE A 247 2.29 4.54 -9.43
C ILE A 247 2.86 5.75 -8.69
N VAL A 248 4.13 5.71 -8.27
CA VAL A 248 4.77 6.80 -7.54
C VAL A 248 4.75 8.08 -8.37
N ASN A 249 5.12 8.00 -9.66
CA ASN A 249 5.13 9.17 -10.54
C ASN A 249 3.72 9.75 -10.76
N PHE A 250 2.69 8.91 -10.85
CA PHE A 250 1.31 9.37 -10.91
C PHE A 250 0.93 10.19 -9.67
N PHE A 251 1.10 9.65 -8.46
CA PHE A 251 0.75 10.39 -7.24
C PHE A 251 1.59 11.67 -7.07
N LYS A 252 2.88 11.65 -7.42
CA LYS A 252 3.72 12.85 -7.43
C LYS A 252 3.21 13.93 -8.39
N SER A 253 2.72 13.54 -9.56
CA SER A 253 2.19 14.50 -10.55
C SER A 253 0.97 15.26 -10.05
N LEU A 254 0.23 14.74 -9.08
CA LEU A 254 -0.98 15.40 -8.54
C LEU A 254 -0.67 16.69 -7.76
N VAL A 255 0.51 16.76 -7.15
CA VAL A 255 0.93 17.86 -6.26
C VAL A 255 2.07 18.70 -6.84
N ASN A 256 2.51 18.38 -8.06
CA ASN A 256 3.65 19.06 -8.67
C ASN A 256 3.32 20.55 -8.90
N THR A 257 4.21 21.44 -8.43
CA THR A 257 4.04 22.88 -8.56
C THR A 257 4.32 23.39 -9.97
N ASN A 258 5.04 22.61 -10.79
CA ASN A 258 5.26 22.92 -12.20
C ASN A 258 4.03 22.51 -13.02
N PRO A 259 3.29 23.47 -13.62
CA PRO A 259 2.06 23.18 -14.37
C PRO A 259 2.25 22.22 -15.55
N SER A 260 3.47 22.13 -16.11
CA SER A 260 3.77 21.25 -17.24
C SER A 260 3.86 19.77 -16.85
N TYR A 261 4.01 19.47 -15.57
CA TYR A 261 4.11 18.10 -15.03
C TYR A 261 3.03 17.82 -13.96
N CYS A 262 2.14 18.78 -13.74
CA CYS A 262 1.04 18.71 -12.80
C CYS A 262 -0.18 18.08 -13.47
N LEU A 263 -0.61 16.91 -12.98
CA LEU A 263 -1.82 16.26 -13.46
C LEU A 263 -3.00 16.73 -12.61
N LYS A 264 -3.80 17.64 -13.17
CA LYS A 264 -4.99 18.16 -12.49
C LYS A 264 -6.08 17.11 -12.42
N VAL A 265 -6.56 16.84 -11.21
CA VAL A 265 -7.77 16.03 -10.98
C VAL A 265 -8.99 16.87 -11.37
N PRO A 266 -9.81 16.42 -12.34
CA PRO A 266 -11.07 17.08 -12.66
C PRO A 266 -11.98 17.21 -11.44
N GLU A 267 -12.59 18.40 -11.26
CA GLU A 267 -13.45 18.71 -10.12
C GLU A 267 -14.63 17.74 -9.99
N GLU A 268 -15.12 17.19 -11.10
CA GLU A 268 -16.18 16.18 -11.13
C GLU A 268 -15.84 14.91 -10.33
N PHE A 269 -14.55 14.60 -10.15
CA PHE A 269 -14.08 13.45 -9.37
C PHE A 269 -13.77 13.79 -7.91
N SER A 270 -14.12 14.99 -7.44
CA SER A 270 -13.92 15.37 -6.03
C SER A 270 -14.69 14.44 -5.09
N MET A 271 -14.20 14.31 -3.84
CA MET A 271 -14.93 13.58 -2.81
C MET A 271 -16.29 14.24 -2.57
N PRO A 272 -17.37 13.46 -2.44
CA PRO A 272 -18.71 14.00 -2.39
C PRO A 272 -18.96 14.67 -1.03
N THR A 273 -19.51 15.88 -1.07
CA THR A 273 -19.97 16.63 0.11
C THR A 273 -21.50 16.57 0.27
N THR A 274 -22.20 16.12 -0.78
CA THR A 274 -23.65 15.95 -0.79
C THR A 274 -24.05 14.55 -1.25
N TYR A 275 -25.25 14.11 -0.83
CA TYR A 275 -25.81 12.83 -1.30
C TYR A 275 -26.00 12.80 -2.84
N LYS A 276 -26.30 13.95 -3.45
CA LYS A 276 -26.43 14.05 -4.92
C LYS A 276 -25.10 13.80 -5.62
N GLU A 277 -24.01 14.38 -5.11
CA GLU A 277 -22.65 14.12 -5.63
C GLU A 277 -22.27 12.65 -5.46
N PHE A 278 -22.56 12.06 -4.29
CA PHE A 278 -22.30 10.65 -4.00
C PHE A 278 -22.98 9.73 -5.04
N LEU A 279 -24.24 10.01 -5.38
CA LEU A 279 -25.00 9.22 -6.36
C LEU A 279 -24.41 9.26 -7.77
N THR A 280 -23.55 10.23 -8.11
CA THR A 280 -22.89 10.24 -9.42
C THR A 280 -21.85 9.12 -9.55
N GLY A 281 -21.27 8.68 -8.43
CA GLY A 281 -20.17 7.72 -8.43
C GLY A 281 -18.86 8.26 -9.02
N ASN A 282 -18.80 9.54 -9.39
CA ASN A 282 -17.61 10.11 -10.03
C ASN A 282 -16.39 10.10 -9.09
N PHE A 283 -16.60 10.27 -7.78
CA PHE A 283 -15.54 10.21 -6.76
C PHE A 283 -14.78 8.88 -6.77
N LEU A 284 -15.33 7.81 -7.36
CA LEU A 284 -14.62 6.54 -7.52
C LEU A 284 -13.37 6.67 -8.40
N CYS A 285 -13.32 7.71 -9.23
CA CYS A 285 -12.15 8.07 -10.05
C CYS A 285 -11.23 9.08 -9.35
N ASN A 286 -11.36 9.28 -8.03
CA ASN A 286 -10.48 10.14 -7.24
C ASN A 286 -9.20 9.40 -6.80
N PRO A 287 -8.00 10.03 -6.81
CA PRO A 287 -6.77 9.37 -6.36
C PRO A 287 -6.78 9.00 -4.87
N LYS A 288 -7.42 9.81 -4.00
CA LYS A 288 -7.59 9.51 -2.57
C LYS A 288 -8.30 8.18 -2.40
N PHE A 289 -9.37 8.01 -3.15
CA PHE A 289 -10.17 6.80 -3.09
C PHE A 289 -9.41 5.56 -3.60
N LEU A 290 -8.58 5.73 -4.63
CA LEU A 290 -7.74 4.66 -5.19
C LEU A 290 -6.71 4.16 -4.16
N ILE A 291 -5.93 5.06 -3.56
CA ILE A 291 -4.89 4.66 -2.59
C ILE A 291 -5.50 4.14 -1.28
N GLN A 292 -6.60 4.77 -0.81
CA GLN A 292 -7.29 4.34 0.39
C GLN A 292 -7.76 2.90 0.32
N SER A 293 -8.25 2.52 -0.85
CA SER A 293 -8.80 1.18 -1.04
C SER A 293 -7.72 0.16 -1.29
N TYR A 294 -6.57 0.58 -1.84
CA TYR A 294 -5.43 -0.29 -2.00
C TYR A 294 -4.76 -0.61 -0.65
N PHE A 295 -4.48 0.40 0.18
CA PHE A 295 -3.90 0.11 1.49
C PHE A 295 -4.87 -0.68 2.38
N PHE A 296 -6.19 -0.47 2.25
CA PHE A 296 -7.17 -1.26 3.00
C PHE A 296 -7.16 -2.74 2.58
N GLU A 297 -6.96 -3.02 1.29
CA GLU A 297 -6.82 -4.38 0.78
C GLU A 297 -5.46 -5.01 1.11
N TYR A 298 -4.42 -4.19 1.28
CA TYR A 298 -3.04 -4.64 1.56
C TYR A 298 -2.77 -4.87 3.06
N ILE A 299 -3.28 -3.98 3.92
CA ILE A 299 -3.09 -4.04 5.37
C ILE A 299 -4.09 -5.04 5.96
N ASP A 300 -3.56 -6.15 6.48
CA ASP A 300 -4.33 -7.33 6.89
C ASP A 300 -4.53 -7.46 8.41
N SER A 301 -3.96 -6.55 9.20
CA SER A 301 -3.96 -6.62 10.66
C SER A 301 -4.08 -5.25 11.32
N VAL A 302 -4.59 -5.23 12.55
CA VAL A 302 -4.73 -4.00 13.35
C VAL A 302 -3.37 -3.39 13.64
N GLU A 303 -2.38 -4.23 13.94
CA GLU A 303 -1.02 -3.83 14.26
C GLU A 303 -0.34 -3.15 13.07
N MET A 304 -0.47 -3.72 11.87
CA MET A 304 0.06 -3.10 10.65
C MET A 304 -0.66 -1.80 10.30
N TYR A 305 -1.96 -1.69 10.61
CA TYR A 305 -2.71 -0.44 10.43
C TYR A 305 -2.23 0.64 11.41
N GLU A 306 -1.91 0.28 12.66
CA GLU A 306 -1.31 1.19 13.64
C GLU A 306 0.01 1.77 13.11
N GLU A 307 0.90 0.90 12.63
CA GLU A 307 2.19 1.30 12.06
C GLU A 307 2.01 2.21 10.85
N PHE A 308 1.03 1.92 9.99
CA PHE A 308 0.68 2.78 8.86
C PHE A 308 0.20 4.17 9.30
N VAL A 309 -0.70 4.25 10.28
CA VAL A 309 -1.19 5.54 10.79
C VAL A 309 -0.06 6.33 11.45
N ARG A 310 0.84 5.66 12.18
CA ARG A 310 2.03 6.27 12.77
C ARG A 310 2.95 6.83 11.68
N ALA A 311 3.19 6.09 10.60
CA ALA A 311 3.95 6.57 9.45
C ALA A 311 3.33 7.82 8.80
N VAL A 312 2.00 7.84 8.60
CA VAL A 312 1.29 9.01 8.08
C VAL A 312 1.48 10.22 8.99
N TYR A 313 1.34 10.03 10.30
CA TYR A 313 1.50 11.08 11.30
C TYR A 313 2.92 11.66 11.34
N GLU A 314 3.95 10.79 11.37
CA GLU A 314 5.36 11.20 11.36
C GLU A 314 5.69 12.03 10.11
N LEU A 315 5.30 11.54 8.94
CA LEU A 315 5.53 12.26 7.68
C LEU A 315 4.81 13.60 7.62
N LEU A 316 3.57 13.66 8.12
CA LEU A 316 2.78 14.89 8.16
C LEU A 316 3.41 15.95 9.08
N ASN A 317 3.82 15.54 10.29
CA ASN A 317 4.46 16.43 11.26
C ASN A 317 5.78 16.99 10.76
N GLU A 318 6.56 16.18 10.04
CA GLU A 318 7.76 16.65 9.38
C GLU A 318 7.41 17.79 8.41
N GLN A 319 6.36 17.67 7.59
CA GLN A 319 5.96 18.74 6.66
C GLN A 319 5.50 20.01 7.39
N ILE A 320 4.68 19.91 8.43
CA ILE A 320 4.15 21.07 9.17
C ILE A 320 5.28 21.87 9.85
N SER A 321 6.33 21.20 10.29
CA SER A 321 7.48 21.86 10.93
C SER A 321 8.24 22.81 9.99
N ASP A 322 8.11 22.65 8.68
CA ASP A 322 8.71 23.56 7.69
C ASP A 322 7.94 24.88 7.55
N GLU A 323 6.61 24.85 7.59
CA GLU A 323 5.78 26.06 7.47
C GLU A 323 6.13 27.04 8.59
N LYS A 324 6.25 26.56 9.83
CA LYS A 324 6.64 27.39 10.98
C LYS A 324 8.08 27.93 10.90
N LYS A 325 9.02 27.19 10.30
CA LYS A 325 10.41 27.67 10.10
C LYS A 325 10.50 28.71 9.00
N SER A 326 9.75 28.54 7.90
CA SER A 326 9.71 29.50 6.79
C SER A 326 9.05 30.82 7.15
N GLU A 327 8.03 30.83 8.02
CA GLU A 327 7.42 32.06 8.55
C GLU A 327 8.38 32.85 9.45
N ASN A 328 9.21 32.18 10.26
CA ASN A 328 10.14 32.83 11.18
C ASN A 328 11.40 33.43 10.52
N ILE A 329 11.65 33.16 9.22
CA ILE A 329 12.78 33.74 8.47
C ILE A 329 12.40 35.08 7.81
N ILE A 330 11.11 35.45 7.79
CA ILE A 330 10.59 36.66 7.12
C ILE A 330 10.32 37.81 8.12
N THR A 331 10.63 37.64 9.40
CA THR A 331 10.59 38.67 10.47
C THR A 331 11.97 38.95 11.01
#